data_AF-A0A2H6ENF2-F1
#
_entry.id   AF-A0A2H6ENF2-F1
#
_cell.length_a   1.000
_cell.length_b   1.000
_cell.length_c   1.000
_cell.angle_alpha   90.00
_cell.angle_beta   90.00
_cell.angle_gamma   90.00
#
_symmetry.space_group_name_H-M   'P 1'
#
loop_
_entity.id
_entity.type
_entity.pdbx_description
1 polymer ?
#
loop_
_entity_poly.entity_id
_entity_poly.type
_entity_poly.pdbx_seq_one_letter_code
_entity_poly.pdbx_strand_id
1 'polypeptide(L)'
;MKTKTTKKTKYIDLGERGKYNPKNKLNDLTGKEWIKFSKSWFIHRPIRRKENEILHPAKFPESLVKEFIRFFTKENQWVLDPFLGTGSSLIAAGELNRNAVGIELGKKYYSIAEERIKVKDFSKSIIPSLGSSLDIDEILKSKKLNNIKFDYVVTSPPYWNQLERNSLRQKARKEKGLDTQYSIDDEDLGNIKNYEKFIKNQAKIFDKVYDVVKDKGYMTIITNNIYYKSKLFPLAFDTAVSLTKRGAKSWVLKDEKIWLQDDKPLIALGINNAWVGNRHHQYCLIFRKEENE
;
A
#
# COMPACT_ATOMS: atom_id res chain seq x y z
N MET A 1 28.04 42.73 18.45
CA MET A 1 26.69 42.14 18.33
C MET A 1 26.45 41.71 16.89
N LYS A 2 26.45 40.40 16.59
CA LYS A 2 26.04 39.90 15.26
C LYS A 2 24.52 39.77 15.26
N THR A 3 23.84 40.62 14.52
CA THR A 3 22.40 40.58 14.28
C THR A 3 22.04 39.28 13.55
N LYS A 4 21.45 38.31 14.27
CA LYS A 4 20.78 37.16 13.65
C LYS A 4 19.54 37.67 12.92
N THR A 5 19.66 37.95 11.63
CA THR A 5 18.51 38.13 10.74
C THR A 5 17.79 36.79 10.61
N THR A 6 16.82 36.54 11.50
CA THR A 6 15.86 35.45 11.34
C THR A 6 15.04 35.74 10.08
N LYS A 7 15.40 35.12 8.95
CA LYS A 7 14.55 35.06 7.74
C LYS A 7 13.21 34.46 8.14
N LYS A 8 12.20 35.31 8.40
CA LYS A 8 10.81 34.89 8.61
C LYS A 8 10.40 34.04 7.41
N THR A 9 10.21 32.75 7.63
CA THR A 9 9.74 31.85 6.57
C THR A 9 8.36 32.34 6.14
N LYS A 10 8.24 32.80 4.89
CA LYS A 10 6.98 33.32 4.35
C LYS A 10 6.07 32.13 4.05
N TYR A 11 5.05 31.96 4.87
CA TYR A 11 4.00 30.97 4.62
C TYR A 11 3.13 31.44 3.44
N ILE A 12 2.64 30.49 2.65
CA ILE A 12 1.63 30.72 1.62
C ILE A 12 0.26 30.56 2.26
N ASP A 13 -0.59 31.56 2.12
CA ASP A 13 -1.97 31.52 2.59
C ASP A 13 -2.85 30.81 1.56
N LEU A 14 -3.51 29.72 1.96
CA LEU A 14 -4.42 28.95 1.13
C LEU A 14 -5.89 29.22 1.51
N GLY A 15 -6.17 30.37 2.13
CA GLY A 15 -7.51 30.76 2.58
C GLY A 15 -7.98 29.87 3.72
N GLU A 16 -9.21 29.35 3.61
CA GLU A 16 -9.83 28.52 4.66
C GLU A 16 -9.02 27.26 5.00
N ARG A 17 -8.28 26.71 4.03
CA ARG A 17 -7.41 25.55 4.22
C ARG A 17 -6.25 25.84 5.18
N GLY A 18 -5.85 27.11 5.32
CA GLY A 18 -4.82 27.59 6.23
C GLY A 18 -3.47 27.83 5.57
N LYS A 19 -2.40 27.83 6.37
CA LYS A 19 -1.07 28.26 5.95
C LYS A 19 -0.16 27.07 5.60
N TYR A 20 0.43 27.12 4.40
CA TYR A 20 1.40 26.15 3.90
C TYR A 20 2.82 26.72 3.96
N ASN A 21 3.80 25.90 4.36
CA ASN A 21 5.20 26.27 4.35
C ASN A 21 5.89 25.76 3.08
N PRO A 22 6.30 26.61 2.13
CA PRO A 22 6.92 26.19 0.88
C PRO A 22 8.29 25.49 1.07
N LYS A 23 8.90 25.57 2.26
CA LYS A 23 10.10 24.78 2.60
C LYS A 23 9.79 23.30 2.87
N ASN A 24 8.53 22.92 3.04
CA ASN A 24 8.14 21.53 3.22
C ASN A 24 8.45 20.76 1.92
N LYS A 25 9.44 19.87 1.98
CA LYS A 25 9.87 19.07 0.83
C LYS A 25 9.01 17.81 0.62
N LEU A 26 8.26 17.37 1.63
CA LEU A 26 7.55 16.09 1.60
C LEU A 26 6.17 16.19 0.94
N ASN A 27 5.41 17.25 1.27
CA ASN A 27 4.04 17.40 0.79
C ASN A 27 3.61 18.87 0.75
N ASP A 28 2.38 19.10 0.27
CA ASP A 28 1.77 20.42 0.14
C ASP A 28 0.74 20.68 1.27
N LEU A 29 0.92 20.07 2.45
CA LEU A 29 -0.01 20.15 3.57
C LEU A 29 0.23 21.37 4.46
N THR A 30 -0.85 21.88 5.05
CA THR A 30 -0.76 22.87 6.13
C THR A 30 -0.32 22.20 7.44
N GLY A 31 0.12 23.00 8.42
CA GLY A 31 0.52 22.46 9.73
C GLY A 31 -0.61 21.69 10.44
N LYS A 32 -1.86 22.14 10.29
CA LYS A 32 -3.03 21.46 10.86
C LYS A 32 -3.27 20.09 10.21
N GLU A 33 -3.18 20.02 8.88
CA GLU A 33 -3.31 18.78 8.12
C GLU A 33 -2.19 17.79 8.49
N TRP A 34 -0.95 18.28 8.64
CA TRP A 34 0.20 17.47 9.04
C TRP A 34 0.01 16.84 10.42
N ILE A 35 -0.33 17.64 11.43
CA ILE A 35 -0.51 17.17 12.81
C ILE A 35 -1.65 16.13 12.89
N LYS A 36 -2.70 16.28 12.09
CA LYS A 36 -3.79 15.29 12.07
C LYS A 36 -3.30 13.92 11.61
N PHE A 37 -2.43 13.87 10.60
CA PHE A 37 -1.88 12.63 10.07
C PHE A 37 -0.88 11.96 11.03
N SER A 38 -0.26 12.68 11.96
CA SER A 38 0.74 12.11 12.87
C SER A 38 0.15 11.23 13.98
N LYS A 39 -1.17 11.08 14.08
CA LYS A 39 -1.79 10.14 15.03
C LYS A 39 -1.39 8.70 14.73
N SER A 40 -0.96 7.94 15.71
CA SER A 40 -0.55 6.53 15.55
C SER A 40 -1.69 5.60 15.16
N TRP A 41 -2.95 6.03 15.31
CA TRP A 41 -4.12 5.29 14.87
C TRP A 41 -5.17 6.23 14.28
N PHE A 42 -6.03 5.68 13.43
CA PHE A 42 -7.12 6.42 12.81
C PHE A 42 -8.27 5.48 12.43
N ILE A 43 -9.47 6.05 12.33
CA ILE A 43 -10.65 5.38 11.78
C ILE A 43 -10.88 5.96 10.40
N HIS A 44 -10.97 5.09 9.39
CA HIS A 44 -11.33 5.48 8.02
C HIS A 44 -12.49 4.63 7.55
N ARG A 45 -13.64 5.28 7.32
CA ARG A 45 -14.87 4.63 6.88
C ARG A 45 -15.06 4.91 5.39
N PRO A 46 -14.71 3.98 4.50
CA PRO A 46 -14.95 4.17 3.08
C PRO A 46 -16.45 4.20 2.79
N ILE A 47 -16.83 4.97 1.77
CA ILE A 47 -18.22 4.96 1.29
C ILE A 47 -18.59 3.54 0.88
N ARG A 48 -19.81 3.12 1.24
CA ARG A 48 -20.33 1.78 0.92
C ARG A 48 -20.31 1.59 -0.60
N ARG A 49 -19.68 0.51 -1.06
CA ARG A 49 -19.53 0.19 -2.49
C ARG A 49 -20.87 -0.19 -3.11
N LYS A 50 -21.06 0.17 -4.38
CA LYS A 50 -22.18 -0.32 -5.19
C LYS A 50 -21.98 -1.80 -5.52
N GLU A 51 -23.06 -2.54 -5.73
CA GLU A 51 -23.05 -4.00 -5.89
C GLU A 51 -22.10 -4.49 -7.01
N ASN A 52 -22.02 -3.74 -8.12
CA ASN A 52 -21.13 -4.04 -9.24
C ASN A 52 -19.63 -3.91 -8.89
N GLU A 53 -19.27 -3.06 -7.93
CA GLU A 53 -17.87 -2.90 -7.48
C GLU A 53 -17.43 -4.02 -6.51
N ILE A 54 -18.39 -4.76 -5.93
CA ILE A 54 -18.13 -5.88 -5.01
C ILE A 54 -17.56 -7.09 -5.78
N LEU A 55 -17.85 -7.20 -7.08
CA LEU A 55 -17.32 -8.23 -7.97
C LEU A 55 -15.80 -8.15 -8.18
N HIS A 56 -15.17 -7.02 -7.83
CA HIS A 56 -13.72 -6.82 -7.87
C HIS A 56 -13.13 -6.97 -6.45
N PRO A 57 -12.58 -8.14 -6.10
CA PRO A 57 -12.30 -8.51 -4.72
C PRO A 57 -11.22 -7.63 -4.05
N ALA A 58 -11.40 -7.42 -2.74
CA ALA A 58 -10.39 -7.10 -1.71
C ALA A 58 -9.39 -5.94 -1.98
N LYS A 59 -9.81 -4.85 -2.63
CA LYS A 59 -9.03 -3.60 -2.68
C LYS A 59 -9.15 -2.77 -1.38
N PHE A 60 -8.06 -2.15 -0.92
CA PHE A 60 -8.15 -1.05 0.05
C PHE A 60 -8.89 0.16 -0.59
N PRO A 61 -9.56 1.03 0.20
CA PRO A 61 -10.30 2.16 -0.36
C PRO A 61 -9.40 3.19 -1.03
N GLU A 62 -9.79 3.75 -2.18
CA GLU A 62 -9.03 4.82 -2.83
C GLU A 62 -8.85 6.03 -1.90
N SER A 63 -9.90 6.38 -1.14
CA SER A 63 -9.86 7.50 -0.18
C SER A 63 -8.83 7.31 0.92
N LEU A 64 -8.61 6.08 1.40
CA LEU A 64 -7.57 5.78 2.38
C LEU A 64 -6.19 6.07 1.79
N VAL A 65 -5.95 5.56 0.59
CA VAL A 65 -4.65 5.67 -0.10
C VAL A 65 -4.33 7.12 -0.43
N LYS A 66 -5.35 7.91 -0.78
CA LYS A 66 -5.18 9.35 -1.01
C LYS A 66 -4.57 10.06 0.19
N GLU A 67 -4.93 9.70 1.42
CA GLU A 67 -4.35 10.31 2.61
C GLU A 67 -2.83 10.08 2.67
N PHE A 68 -2.41 8.84 2.42
CA PHE A 68 -1.02 8.46 2.40
C PHE A 68 -0.24 9.08 1.24
N ILE A 69 -0.75 9.00 0.01
CA ILE A 69 -0.12 9.61 -1.17
C ILE A 69 0.04 11.11 -0.95
N ARG A 70 -1.02 11.79 -0.50
CA ARG A 70 -0.99 13.23 -0.23
C ARG A 70 0.00 13.61 0.86
N PHE A 71 0.21 12.75 1.85
CA PHE A 71 1.17 13.01 2.93
C PHE A 71 2.61 12.74 2.51
N PHE A 72 2.88 11.69 1.72
CA PHE A 72 4.24 11.31 1.34
C PHE A 72 4.69 11.82 -0.02
N THR A 73 3.86 12.61 -0.71
CA THR A 73 4.20 13.21 -2.00
C THR A 73 3.68 14.64 -2.17
N LYS A 74 4.35 15.38 -3.04
CA LYS A 74 3.87 16.57 -3.73
C LYS A 74 3.18 16.22 -5.05
N GLU A 75 2.46 17.17 -5.61
CA GLU A 75 1.96 17.04 -6.98
C GLU A 75 3.09 16.77 -7.99
N ASN A 76 2.77 16.09 -9.08
CA ASN A 76 3.68 15.66 -10.15
C ASN A 76 4.73 14.60 -9.77
N GLN A 77 4.87 14.25 -8.49
CA GLN A 77 5.77 13.17 -8.07
C GLN A 77 5.26 11.78 -8.50
N TRP A 78 6.15 10.79 -8.43
CA TRP A 78 5.91 9.44 -8.90
C TRP A 78 5.59 8.49 -7.74
N VAL A 79 4.49 7.75 -7.90
CA VAL A 79 4.00 6.72 -6.97
C VAL A 79 4.14 5.33 -7.61
N LEU A 80 4.56 4.34 -6.82
CA LEU A 80 4.61 2.94 -7.24
C LEU A 80 3.67 2.07 -6.39
N ASP A 81 3.00 1.13 -7.04
CA ASP A 81 2.34 0.00 -6.37
C ASP A 81 2.81 -1.34 -6.99
N PRO A 82 3.67 -2.10 -6.30
CA PRO A 82 4.15 -3.41 -6.78
C PRO A 82 3.14 -4.55 -6.60
N PHE A 83 1.95 -4.30 -6.06
CA PHE A 83 0.87 -5.29 -5.92
C PHE A 83 -0.46 -4.63 -6.25
N LEU A 84 -0.59 -4.16 -7.49
CA LEU A 84 -1.63 -3.22 -7.92
C LEU A 84 -3.07 -3.70 -7.67
N GLY A 85 -3.31 -5.00 -7.80
CA GLY A 85 -4.63 -5.59 -7.75
C GLY A 85 -5.56 -4.94 -8.77
N THR A 86 -6.64 -4.33 -8.28
CA THR A 86 -7.69 -3.72 -9.14
C THR A 86 -7.47 -2.23 -9.39
N GLY A 87 -6.33 -1.63 -9.00
CA GLY A 87 -5.97 -0.27 -9.42
C GLY A 87 -6.29 0.88 -8.47
N SER A 88 -6.64 0.62 -7.20
CA SER A 88 -7.05 1.68 -6.27
C SER A 88 -5.95 2.72 -5.97
N SER A 89 -4.69 2.30 -5.90
CA SER A 89 -3.53 3.19 -5.68
C SER A 89 -3.29 4.13 -6.85
N LEU A 90 -3.38 3.62 -8.07
CA LEU A 90 -3.19 4.38 -9.32
C LEU A 90 -4.29 5.42 -9.51
N ILE A 91 -5.54 5.04 -9.27
CA ILE A 91 -6.67 5.98 -9.31
C ILE A 91 -6.49 7.07 -8.25
N ALA A 92 -6.12 6.71 -7.02
CA ALA A 92 -5.85 7.68 -5.96
C ALA A 92 -4.72 8.65 -6.33
N ALA A 93 -3.64 8.17 -6.94
CA ALA A 93 -2.54 9.00 -7.41
C ALA A 93 -2.97 9.97 -8.52
N GLY A 94 -3.70 9.47 -9.53
CA GLY A 94 -4.20 10.28 -10.64
C GLY A 94 -5.17 11.37 -10.20
N GLU A 95 -6.12 11.05 -9.32
CA GLU A 95 -7.05 12.02 -8.73
C GLU A 95 -6.36 13.05 -7.83
N LEU A 96 -5.11 12.80 -7.43
CA LEU A 96 -4.25 13.74 -6.71
C LEU A 96 -3.22 14.41 -7.64
N ASN A 97 -3.28 14.31 -8.96
CA ASN A 97 -2.28 14.90 -9.85
C ASN A 97 -0.84 14.37 -9.62
N ARG A 98 -0.68 13.10 -9.26
CA ARG A 98 0.62 12.38 -9.23
C ARG A 98 0.73 11.45 -10.43
N ASN A 99 1.96 11.17 -10.86
CA ASN A 99 2.23 10.09 -11.81
C ASN A 99 2.28 8.76 -11.05
N ALA A 100 1.85 7.65 -11.67
CA ALA A 100 1.84 6.37 -11.01
C ALA A 100 2.11 5.19 -11.95
N VAL A 101 2.86 4.22 -11.42
CA VAL A 101 3.04 2.89 -12.04
C VAL A 101 2.53 1.84 -11.08
N GLY A 102 1.79 0.86 -11.60
CA GLY A 102 1.30 -0.26 -10.84
C GLY A 102 1.63 -1.57 -11.54
N ILE A 103 2.12 -2.55 -10.81
CA ILE A 103 2.46 -3.87 -11.34
C ILE A 103 1.50 -4.90 -10.75
N GLU A 104 0.90 -5.69 -11.62
CA GLU A 104 -0.01 -6.77 -11.25
C GLU A 104 0.42 -8.08 -11.93
N LEU A 105 0.52 -9.15 -11.15
CA LEU A 105 0.89 -10.47 -11.66
C LEU A 105 -0.32 -11.16 -12.34
N GLY A 106 -1.50 -11.03 -11.75
CA GLY A 106 -2.71 -11.70 -12.22
C GLY A 106 -3.39 -10.96 -13.37
N LYS A 107 -3.37 -11.55 -14.58
CA LYS A 107 -4.00 -10.99 -15.79
C LYS A 107 -5.44 -10.51 -15.57
N LYS A 108 -6.25 -11.25 -14.80
CA LYS A 108 -7.63 -10.88 -14.46
C LYS A 108 -7.71 -9.54 -13.72
N TYR A 109 -6.88 -9.34 -12.69
CA TYR A 109 -6.88 -8.12 -11.90
C TYR A 109 -6.28 -6.95 -12.67
N TYR A 110 -5.24 -7.22 -13.45
CA TYR A 110 -4.67 -6.26 -14.39
C TYR A 110 -5.73 -5.71 -15.35
N SER A 111 -6.52 -6.57 -16.01
CA SER A 111 -7.57 -6.13 -16.94
C SER A 111 -8.62 -5.25 -16.26
N ILE A 112 -9.03 -5.60 -15.04
CA ILE A 112 -9.94 -4.77 -14.23
C ILE A 112 -9.30 -3.40 -13.94
N ALA A 113 -8.04 -3.37 -13.51
CA ALA A 113 -7.34 -2.12 -13.21
C ALA A 113 -7.23 -1.23 -14.46
N GLU A 114 -6.87 -1.83 -15.61
CA GLU A 114 -6.74 -1.16 -16.90
C GLU A 114 -8.07 -0.53 -17.34
N GLU A 115 -9.18 -1.28 -17.29
CA GLU A 115 -10.51 -0.76 -17.61
C GLU A 115 -10.90 0.43 -16.72
N ARG A 116 -10.68 0.30 -15.40
CA ARG A 116 -11.01 1.36 -14.44
C ARG A 116 -10.18 2.63 -14.64
N ILE A 117 -8.93 2.49 -15.03
CA ILE A 117 -8.03 3.62 -15.31
C ILE A 117 -8.39 4.26 -16.65
N LYS A 118 -8.70 3.46 -17.68
CA LYS A 118 -9.00 3.94 -19.04
C LYS A 118 -10.25 4.82 -19.12
N VAL A 119 -11.25 4.59 -18.27
CA VAL A 119 -12.48 5.41 -18.25
C VAL A 119 -12.32 6.74 -17.50
N LYS A 120 -11.14 7.02 -16.95
CA LYS A 120 -10.83 8.26 -16.23
C LYS A 120 -9.96 9.15 -17.10
N ASP A 121 -10.27 10.44 -17.13
CA ASP A 121 -9.43 11.44 -17.78
C ASP A 121 -8.43 12.02 -16.77
N PHE A 122 -7.21 11.46 -16.76
CA PHE A 122 -6.13 11.90 -15.87
C PHE A 122 -5.14 12.79 -16.63
N SER A 123 -4.77 13.92 -16.01
CA SER A 123 -3.73 14.82 -16.53
C SER A 123 -2.30 14.28 -16.36
N LYS A 124 -2.13 13.09 -15.77
CA LYS A 124 -0.86 12.47 -15.38
C LYS A 124 -0.70 11.09 -15.98
N SER A 125 0.53 10.60 -16.01
CA SER A 125 0.84 9.25 -16.46
C SER A 125 0.41 8.22 -15.41
N ILE A 126 -0.68 7.50 -15.67
CA ILE A 126 -1.20 6.41 -14.82
C ILE A 126 -1.08 5.09 -15.57
N ILE A 127 -0.09 4.28 -15.19
CA ILE A 127 0.40 3.17 -16.01
C ILE A 127 0.24 1.85 -15.24
N PRO A 128 -0.86 1.10 -15.47
CA PRO A 128 -0.93 -0.30 -15.05
C PRO A 128 0.00 -1.15 -15.94
N SER A 129 0.65 -2.16 -15.36
CA SER A 129 1.52 -3.10 -16.05
C SER A 129 1.26 -4.53 -15.58
N LEU A 130 1.14 -5.46 -16.52
CA LEU A 130 1.04 -6.89 -16.25
C LEU A 130 2.46 -7.47 -16.13
N GLY A 131 2.74 -8.19 -15.06
CA GLY A 131 4.02 -8.88 -14.86
C GLY A 131 4.37 -9.12 -13.40
N SER A 132 5.53 -9.74 -13.15
CA SER A 132 6.05 -9.94 -11.80
C SER A 132 6.78 -8.69 -11.31
N SER A 133 6.55 -8.31 -10.05
CA SER A 133 7.31 -7.23 -9.41
C SER A 133 8.77 -7.60 -9.13
N LEU A 134 9.17 -8.85 -9.32
CA LEU A 134 10.59 -9.24 -9.39
C LEU A 134 11.29 -8.66 -10.63
N ASP A 135 10.53 -8.40 -11.69
CA ASP A 135 11.00 -7.96 -13.00
C ASP A 135 10.74 -6.45 -13.22
N ILE A 136 10.60 -5.70 -12.13
CA ILE A 136 10.26 -4.27 -12.16
C ILE A 136 11.18 -3.45 -13.08
N ASP A 137 12.48 -3.76 -13.10
CA ASP A 137 13.45 -3.05 -13.94
C ASP A 137 13.15 -3.21 -15.44
N GLU A 138 12.78 -4.44 -15.84
CA GLU A 138 12.45 -4.81 -17.21
C GLU A 138 11.10 -4.21 -17.63
N ILE A 139 10.12 -4.27 -16.74
CA ILE A 139 8.81 -3.64 -16.93
C ILE A 139 8.99 -2.13 -17.13
N LEU A 140 9.74 -1.45 -16.27
CA LEU A 140 9.99 -0.01 -16.40
C LEU A 140 10.74 0.33 -17.69
N LYS A 141 11.74 -0.47 -18.07
CA LYS A 141 12.45 -0.31 -19.35
C LYS A 141 11.52 -0.47 -20.55
N SER A 142 10.64 -1.46 -20.55
CA SER A 142 9.66 -1.69 -21.62
C SER A 142 8.70 -0.51 -21.81
N LYS A 143 8.40 0.21 -20.72
CA LYS A 143 7.55 1.41 -20.71
C LYS A 143 8.33 2.71 -20.94
N LYS A 144 9.64 2.65 -21.21
CA LYS A 144 10.54 3.81 -21.34
C LYS A 144 10.62 4.67 -20.07
N LEU A 145 10.52 4.03 -18.89
CA LEU A 145 10.54 4.65 -17.56
C LEU A 145 11.77 4.26 -16.73
N ASN A 146 12.79 3.63 -17.34
CA ASN A 146 13.99 3.15 -16.62
C ASN A 146 14.81 4.26 -15.93
N ASN A 147 14.63 5.53 -16.32
CA ASN A 147 15.29 6.67 -15.68
C ASN A 147 14.46 7.29 -14.55
N ILE A 148 13.24 6.80 -14.31
CA ILE A 148 12.37 7.30 -13.25
C ILE A 148 12.72 6.60 -11.93
N LYS A 149 12.79 7.40 -10.87
CA LYS A 149 12.81 6.92 -9.50
C LYS A 149 11.54 7.37 -8.80
N PHE A 150 10.97 6.50 -7.98
CA PHE A 150 9.71 6.75 -7.30
C PHE A 150 9.92 7.51 -5.99
N ASP A 151 9.07 8.50 -5.72
CA ASP A 151 9.09 9.29 -4.49
C ASP A 151 8.41 8.53 -3.35
N TYR A 152 7.40 7.73 -3.69
CA TYR A 152 6.58 7.02 -2.72
C TYR A 152 6.07 5.68 -3.24
N VAL A 153 6.00 4.69 -2.36
CA VAL A 153 5.39 3.39 -2.61
C VAL A 153 4.20 3.20 -1.68
N VAL A 154 3.06 2.76 -2.20
CA VAL A 154 1.93 2.36 -1.36
C VAL A 154 1.30 1.11 -1.91
N THR A 155 1.13 0.11 -1.04
CA THR A 155 0.67 -1.20 -1.49
C THR A 155 0.06 -2.03 -0.37
N SER A 156 -0.61 -3.12 -0.75
CA SER A 156 -1.09 -4.17 0.14
C SER A 156 -0.73 -5.51 -0.49
N PRO A 157 0.40 -6.12 -0.11
CA PRO A 157 0.81 -7.40 -0.67
C PRO A 157 -0.22 -8.49 -0.32
N PRO A 158 -0.24 -9.60 -1.09
CA PRO A 158 -1.08 -10.75 -0.74
C PRO A 158 -0.76 -11.25 0.67
N TYR A 159 -1.77 -11.70 1.41
CA TYR A 159 -1.57 -12.26 2.75
C TYR A 159 -1.36 -13.77 2.65
N TRP A 160 -0.36 -14.27 3.38
CA TRP A 160 -0.02 -15.69 3.40
C TRP A 160 -1.25 -16.58 3.65
N ASN A 161 -1.42 -17.57 2.78
CA ASN A 161 -2.43 -18.60 2.86
C ASN A 161 -3.88 -18.10 3.05
N GLN A 162 -4.23 -16.90 2.58
CA GLN A 162 -5.58 -16.35 2.73
C GLN A 162 -6.60 -17.03 1.80
N LEU A 163 -6.16 -17.67 0.72
CA LEU A 163 -7.01 -18.32 -0.28
C LEU A 163 -7.47 -19.73 0.13
N GLU A 164 -6.60 -20.56 0.74
CA GLU A 164 -7.03 -21.85 1.33
C GLU A 164 -7.99 -21.63 2.51
N ARG A 165 -7.80 -20.54 3.29
CA ARG A 165 -8.63 -20.17 4.44
C ARG A 165 -10.05 -19.78 4.08
N ASN A 166 -10.30 -19.36 2.84
CA ASN A 166 -11.63 -18.97 2.41
C ASN A 166 -12.53 -20.17 2.11
N SER A 167 -12.16 -21.44 2.33
CA SER A 167 -12.98 -22.62 1.99
C SER A 167 -14.45 -22.58 2.44
N LEU A 168 -14.77 -21.95 3.58
CA LEU A 168 -16.17 -21.69 4.01
C LEU A 168 -16.84 -20.53 3.24
N ARG A 169 -16.08 -19.47 2.90
CA ARG A 169 -16.50 -18.40 1.97
C ARG A 169 -16.45 -18.82 0.49
N GLN A 170 -15.74 -19.90 0.15
CA GLN A 170 -15.58 -20.42 -1.21
C GLN A 170 -16.88 -21.06 -1.70
N LYS A 171 -17.69 -21.63 -0.80
CA LYS A 171 -19.05 -22.09 -1.13
C LYS A 171 -19.94 -20.91 -1.57
N ALA A 172 -20.04 -19.87 -0.74
CA ALA A 172 -20.80 -18.65 -1.07
C ALA A 172 -20.18 -17.81 -2.22
N ARG A 173 -18.89 -17.95 -2.49
CA ARG A 173 -18.19 -17.33 -3.63
C ARG A 173 -18.37 -18.12 -4.93
N LYS A 174 -18.36 -19.46 -4.89
CA LYS A 174 -18.71 -20.32 -6.04
C LYS A 174 -20.16 -20.09 -6.47
N GLU A 175 -21.08 -19.96 -5.51
CA GLU A 175 -22.48 -19.59 -5.77
C GLU A 175 -22.64 -18.18 -6.38
N LYS A 176 -21.64 -17.30 -6.23
CA LYS A 176 -21.60 -15.93 -6.78
C LYS A 176 -20.57 -15.71 -7.89
N GLY A 177 -19.95 -16.77 -8.42
CA GLY A 177 -18.97 -16.69 -9.53
C GLY A 177 -17.62 -16.00 -9.21
N LEU A 178 -17.19 -15.96 -7.95
CA LEU A 178 -15.92 -15.34 -7.51
C LEU A 178 -14.79 -16.38 -7.32
N ASP A 179 -13.59 -16.07 -7.81
CA ASP A 179 -12.45 -17.02 -7.89
C ASP A 179 -11.90 -17.49 -6.54
N THR A 180 -11.35 -18.72 -6.57
CA THR A 180 -10.77 -19.43 -5.43
C THR A 180 -9.23 -19.48 -5.44
N GLN A 181 -8.57 -19.12 -6.55
CA GLN A 181 -7.11 -19.10 -6.73
C GLN A 181 -6.70 -17.87 -7.55
N TYR A 182 -5.65 -17.16 -7.12
CA TYR A 182 -5.19 -15.92 -7.75
C TYR A 182 -4.12 -16.12 -8.84
N SER A 183 -3.47 -17.29 -8.91
CA SER A 183 -2.54 -17.67 -9.99
C SER A 183 -2.19 -19.17 -9.93
N ILE A 184 -1.66 -19.72 -11.04
CA ILE A 184 -1.13 -21.10 -11.16
C ILE A 184 0.41 -21.13 -10.96
N ASP A 185 1.05 -19.97 -10.80
CA ASP A 185 2.51 -19.83 -10.73
C ASP A 185 3.09 -20.24 -9.36
N ASP A 186 4.16 -21.04 -9.37
CA ASP A 186 4.92 -21.47 -8.19
C ASP A 186 5.72 -20.32 -7.54
N GLU A 187 5.91 -19.22 -8.27
CA GLU A 187 6.52 -17.99 -7.78
C GLU A 187 5.52 -16.97 -7.20
N ASP A 188 4.21 -17.21 -7.33
CA ASP A 188 3.17 -16.37 -6.73
C ASP A 188 3.22 -16.48 -5.19
N LEU A 189 3.41 -15.32 -4.52
CA LEU A 189 3.32 -15.21 -3.07
C LEU A 189 2.00 -15.78 -2.51
N GLY A 190 0.91 -15.70 -3.27
CA GLY A 190 -0.40 -16.25 -2.90
C GLY A 190 -0.43 -17.77 -2.73
N ASN A 191 0.52 -18.50 -3.35
CA ASN A 191 0.55 -19.97 -3.41
C ASN A 191 1.56 -20.61 -2.45
N ILE A 192 2.38 -19.81 -1.75
CA ILE A 192 3.45 -20.33 -0.89
C ILE A 192 2.86 -20.91 0.41
N LYS A 193 3.00 -22.23 0.60
CA LYS A 193 2.51 -22.94 1.80
C LYS A 193 3.36 -22.76 3.05
N ASN A 194 4.67 -22.53 2.92
CA ASN A 194 5.56 -22.32 4.05
C ASN A 194 5.66 -20.83 4.40
N TYR A 195 5.34 -20.48 5.65
CA TYR A 195 5.28 -19.08 6.08
C TYR A 195 6.63 -18.34 6.01
N GLU A 196 7.72 -18.98 6.39
CA GLU A 196 9.06 -18.37 6.34
C GLU A 196 9.52 -18.15 4.90
N LYS A 197 9.25 -19.12 4.02
CA LYS A 197 9.49 -18.98 2.57
C LYS A 197 8.66 -17.82 2.00
N PHE A 198 7.43 -17.65 2.45
CA PHE A 198 6.57 -16.53 2.06
C PHE A 198 7.19 -15.18 2.46
N ILE A 199 7.61 -15.02 3.72
CA ILE A 199 8.25 -13.78 4.20
C ILE A 199 9.54 -13.50 3.40
N LYS A 200 10.37 -14.54 3.18
CA LYS A 200 11.61 -14.41 2.40
C LYS A 200 11.35 -13.99 0.96
N ASN A 201 10.36 -14.57 0.29
CA ASN A 201 10.03 -14.22 -1.09
C ASN A 201 9.41 -12.81 -1.18
N GLN A 202 8.58 -12.43 -0.21
CA GLN A 202 8.03 -11.08 -0.14
C GLN A 202 9.16 -10.05 0.00
N ALA A 203 10.14 -10.30 0.88
CA ALA A 203 11.30 -9.42 1.04
C ALA A 203 12.11 -9.24 -0.26
N LYS A 204 12.27 -10.29 -1.07
CA LYS A 204 12.96 -10.19 -2.38
C LYS A 204 12.27 -9.23 -3.34
N ILE A 205 10.94 -9.19 -3.36
CA ILE A 205 10.19 -8.21 -4.16
C ILE A 205 10.48 -6.80 -3.66
N PHE A 206 10.49 -6.59 -2.34
CA PHE A 206 10.80 -5.28 -1.78
C PHE A 206 12.28 -4.86 -1.93
N ASP A 207 13.20 -5.80 -2.14
CA ASP A 207 14.57 -5.48 -2.57
C ASP A 207 14.59 -4.87 -3.98
N LYS A 208 13.74 -5.37 -4.89
CA LYS A 208 13.58 -4.83 -6.24
C LYS A 208 12.90 -3.45 -6.21
N VAL A 209 11.91 -3.28 -5.33
CA VAL A 209 11.29 -1.98 -5.06
C VAL A 209 12.33 -0.98 -4.53
N TYR A 210 13.23 -1.41 -3.63
CA TYR A 210 14.29 -0.56 -3.08
C TYR A 210 15.17 0.06 -4.18
N ASP A 211 15.47 -0.71 -5.23
CA ASP A 211 16.34 -0.27 -6.32
C ASP A 211 15.72 0.89 -7.12
N VAL A 212 14.40 0.96 -7.22
CA VAL A 212 13.69 1.97 -8.03
C VAL A 212 13.15 3.16 -7.24
N VAL A 213 13.25 3.14 -5.91
CA VAL A 213 12.83 4.25 -5.04
C VAL A 213 13.97 5.23 -4.82
N LYS A 214 13.64 6.54 -4.78
CA LYS A 214 14.60 7.60 -4.49
C LYS A 214 15.18 7.45 -3.07
N ASP A 215 16.42 7.90 -2.89
CA ASP A 215 16.92 8.10 -1.54
C ASP A 215 16.00 9.05 -0.79
N LYS A 216 15.79 8.75 0.50
CA LYS A 216 14.83 9.43 1.37
C LYS A 216 13.36 9.27 0.96
N GLY A 217 13.05 8.47 -0.06
CA GLY A 217 11.70 8.08 -0.46
C GLY A 217 11.02 7.17 0.56
N TYR A 218 9.68 7.23 0.60
CA TYR A 218 8.88 6.51 1.59
C TYR A 218 8.15 5.31 0.97
N MET A 219 7.80 4.34 1.82
CA MET A 219 6.96 3.22 1.45
C MET A 219 5.96 2.95 2.58
N THR A 220 4.69 2.78 2.22
CA THR A 220 3.67 2.25 3.15
C THR A 220 3.18 0.89 2.69
N ILE A 221 3.30 -0.10 3.57
CA ILE A 221 2.73 -1.44 3.38
C ILE A 221 1.51 -1.56 4.28
N ILE A 222 0.34 -1.76 3.67
CA ILE A 222 -0.90 -2.05 4.37
C ILE A 222 -1.04 -3.56 4.50
N THR A 223 -1.02 -4.07 5.72
CA THR A 223 -1.03 -5.51 5.98
C THR A 223 -1.79 -5.84 7.27
N ASN A 224 -1.95 -7.12 7.56
CA ASN A 224 -2.57 -7.60 8.78
C ASN A 224 -1.82 -8.84 9.29
N ASN A 225 -1.95 -9.14 10.57
CA ASN A 225 -1.52 -10.44 11.08
C ASN A 225 -2.39 -11.56 10.47
N ILE A 226 -1.99 -12.81 10.59
CA ILE A 226 -2.75 -13.96 10.06
C ILE A 226 -3.05 -14.92 11.19
N TYR A 227 -4.21 -15.56 11.16
CA TYR A 227 -4.54 -16.62 12.12
C TYR A 227 -4.80 -17.89 11.33
N TYR A 228 -3.99 -18.93 11.56
CA TYR A 228 -4.05 -20.18 10.81
C TYR A 228 -3.78 -21.35 11.74
N LYS A 229 -4.61 -22.40 11.66
CA LYS A 229 -4.54 -23.60 12.52
C LYS A 229 -4.32 -23.26 14.01
N SER A 230 -5.18 -22.41 14.55
CA SER A 230 -5.15 -21.95 15.95
C SER A 230 -3.89 -21.20 16.39
N LYS A 231 -3.07 -20.74 15.44
CA LYS A 231 -1.86 -19.95 15.69
C LYS A 231 -1.98 -18.57 15.06
N LEU A 232 -1.59 -17.55 15.82
CA LEU A 232 -1.37 -16.21 15.29
C LEU A 232 0.02 -16.14 14.65
N PHE A 233 0.05 -15.71 13.39
CA PHE A 233 1.25 -15.35 12.65
C PHE A 233 1.33 -13.83 12.59
N PRO A 234 2.35 -13.20 13.21
CA PRO A 234 2.47 -11.75 13.31
C PRO A 234 2.98 -11.14 11.98
N LEU A 235 2.30 -11.43 10.87
CA LEU A 235 2.70 -11.02 9.51
C LEU A 235 3.11 -9.55 9.40
N ALA A 236 2.41 -8.61 10.04
CA ALA A 236 2.82 -7.22 9.98
C ALA A 236 4.24 -7.01 10.53
N PHE A 237 4.53 -7.60 11.68
CA PHE A 237 5.83 -7.47 12.34
C PHE A 237 6.90 -8.30 11.64
N ASP A 238 6.58 -9.51 11.17
CA ASP A 238 7.52 -10.35 10.43
C ASP A 238 7.90 -9.71 9.09
N THR A 239 6.94 -9.10 8.38
CA THR A 239 7.23 -8.26 7.21
C THR A 239 8.16 -7.11 7.61
N ALA A 240 7.82 -6.35 8.65
CA ALA A 240 8.64 -5.22 9.08
C ALA A 240 10.09 -5.62 9.40
N VAL A 241 10.29 -6.62 10.24
CA VAL A 241 11.62 -7.12 10.60
C VAL A 241 12.37 -7.61 9.36
N SER A 242 11.70 -8.34 8.46
CA SER A 242 12.35 -8.86 7.26
C SER A 242 12.92 -7.76 6.37
N LEU A 243 12.23 -6.62 6.24
CA LEU A 243 12.65 -5.49 5.39
C LEU A 243 13.75 -4.64 6.03
N THR A 244 13.86 -4.64 7.36
CA THR A 244 14.96 -3.95 8.07
C THR A 244 16.28 -4.72 8.07
N LYS A 245 16.29 -6.00 7.67
CA LYS A 245 17.46 -6.88 7.73
C LYS A 245 17.86 -7.39 6.34
N ARG A 246 18.22 -6.47 5.44
CA ARG A 246 18.52 -6.75 4.01
C ARG A 246 19.92 -6.31 3.57
N GLY A 247 20.83 -6.01 4.49
CA GLY A 247 22.15 -5.46 4.17
C GLY A 247 22.02 -4.09 3.48
N ALA A 248 22.65 -3.91 2.32
CA ALA A 248 22.66 -2.66 1.57
C ALA A 248 21.27 -2.19 1.07
N LYS A 249 20.25 -3.05 1.12
CA LYS A 249 18.86 -2.74 0.74
C LYS A 249 17.90 -2.68 1.92
N SER A 250 18.44 -2.46 3.12
CA SER A 250 17.62 -2.41 4.35
C SER A 250 16.76 -1.17 4.35
N TRP A 251 15.45 -1.38 4.50
CA TRP A 251 14.51 -0.29 4.74
C TRP A 251 14.59 0.13 6.21
N VAL A 252 14.47 1.43 6.47
CA VAL A 252 14.33 1.93 7.85
C VAL A 252 12.85 2.04 8.17
N LEU A 253 12.36 1.25 9.12
CA LEU A 253 11.01 1.40 9.68
C LEU A 253 10.93 2.73 10.45
N LYS A 254 9.98 3.58 10.10
CA LYS A 254 9.80 4.92 10.69
C LYS A 254 8.62 5.01 11.62
N ASP A 255 7.53 4.31 11.31
CA ASP A 255 6.28 4.34 12.08
C ASP A 255 5.41 3.13 11.72
N GLU A 256 4.49 2.78 12.60
CA GLU A 256 3.41 1.85 12.36
C GLU A 256 2.08 2.50 12.74
N LYS A 257 1.22 2.73 11.74
CA LYS A 257 -0.12 3.27 12.00
C LYS A 257 -1.15 2.15 12.09
N ILE A 258 -2.15 2.33 12.93
CA ILE A 258 -3.26 1.39 13.07
C ILE A 258 -4.51 1.97 12.40
N TRP A 259 -4.92 1.36 11.29
CA TRP A 259 -6.22 1.64 10.69
C TRP A 259 -7.29 0.81 11.41
N LEU A 260 -8.08 1.46 12.25
CA LEU A 260 -9.21 0.86 12.95
C LEU A 260 -10.43 0.75 12.04
N GLN A 261 -11.10 -0.40 12.14
CA GLN A 261 -12.29 -0.80 11.39
C GLN A 261 -13.38 -1.15 12.39
N ASP A 262 -13.87 -0.11 13.07
CA ASP A 262 -14.88 -0.16 14.12
C ASP A 262 -16.31 -0.40 13.59
N ASP A 263 -16.44 -0.54 12.29
CA ASP A 263 -17.66 -0.86 11.54
C ASP A 263 -17.81 -2.35 11.21
N LYS A 264 -16.78 -3.16 11.49
CA LYS A 264 -16.86 -4.61 11.31
C LYS A 264 -17.68 -5.27 12.42
N PRO A 265 -18.53 -6.27 12.10
CA PRO A 265 -19.30 -6.98 13.11
C PRO A 265 -18.39 -7.89 13.96
N LEU A 266 -18.68 -7.94 15.26
CA LEU A 266 -18.07 -8.90 16.18
C LEU A 266 -18.64 -10.30 15.92
N ILE A 267 -17.77 -11.29 15.90
CA ILE A 267 -18.14 -12.70 15.77
C ILE A 267 -17.80 -13.41 17.08
N ALA A 268 -18.70 -14.25 17.56
CA ALA A 268 -18.52 -15.11 18.72
C ALA A 268 -17.48 -16.22 18.46
N LEU A 269 -16.19 -15.85 18.44
CA LEU A 269 -15.09 -16.78 18.16
C LEU A 269 -14.59 -17.43 19.45
N GLY A 270 -14.47 -18.76 19.45
CA GLY A 270 -13.80 -19.49 20.53
C GLY A 270 -14.57 -19.58 21.85
N ILE A 271 -15.84 -19.14 21.88
CA ILE A 271 -16.71 -19.25 23.07
C ILE A 271 -16.71 -20.70 23.58
N ASN A 272 -16.49 -20.85 24.89
CA ASN A 272 -16.42 -22.13 25.62
C ASN A 272 -15.31 -23.10 25.18
N ASN A 273 -14.31 -22.67 24.38
CA ASN A 273 -13.26 -23.56 23.88
C ASN A 273 -11.85 -22.93 23.89
N ALA A 274 -11.66 -21.75 23.30
CA ALA A 274 -10.33 -21.15 23.15
C ALA A 274 -10.36 -19.62 22.98
N TRP A 275 -9.25 -18.94 23.30
CA TRP A 275 -9.11 -17.51 22.97
C TRP A 275 -8.95 -17.31 21.46
N VAL A 276 -9.85 -16.55 20.86
CA VAL A 276 -9.74 -16.11 19.46
C VAL A 276 -10.16 -14.65 19.35
N GLY A 277 -9.19 -13.77 19.08
CA GLY A 277 -9.43 -12.33 19.00
C GLY A 277 -10.17 -11.91 17.72
N ASN A 278 -11.14 -11.01 17.89
CA ASN A 278 -11.81 -10.32 16.79
C ASN A 278 -10.90 -9.24 16.19
N ARG A 279 -10.39 -9.44 14.97
CA ARG A 279 -9.41 -8.51 14.38
C ARG A 279 -10.08 -7.40 13.55
N HIS A 280 -10.09 -6.21 14.14
CA HIS A 280 -10.81 -5.02 13.66
C HIS A 280 -9.85 -3.89 13.25
N HIS A 281 -8.64 -4.25 12.84
CA HIS A 281 -7.67 -3.29 12.34
C HIS A 281 -6.76 -3.87 11.27
N GLN A 282 -6.08 -2.98 10.58
CA GLN A 282 -4.91 -3.26 9.74
C GLN A 282 -3.74 -2.38 10.18
N TYR A 283 -2.54 -2.85 9.87
CA TYR A 283 -1.31 -2.10 10.09
C TYR A 283 -0.92 -1.39 8.79
N CYS A 284 -0.54 -0.12 8.91
CA CYS A 284 0.10 0.66 7.86
C CYS A 284 1.55 0.88 8.28
N LEU A 285 2.43 0.01 7.82
CA LEU A 285 3.85 0.03 8.13
C LEU A 285 4.54 1.06 7.24
N ILE A 286 5.20 2.05 7.84
CA ILE A 286 5.84 3.16 7.13
C ILE A 286 7.35 2.98 7.18
N PHE A 287 7.94 2.83 6.01
CA PHE A 287 9.38 2.72 5.82
C PHE A 287 9.92 3.93 5.07
N ARG A 288 11.22 4.14 5.19
CA ARG A 288 11.96 5.08 4.37
C ARG A 288 13.26 4.44 3.91
N LYS A 289 13.63 4.70 2.66
CA LYS A 289 14.95 4.41 2.12
C LYS A 289 15.92 5.45 2.68
N GLU A 290 16.84 5.03 3.53
CA GLU A 290 17.93 5.88 3.99
C GLU A 290 19.18 5.58 3.16
N GLU A 291 20.13 6.51 3.15
CA GLU A 291 21.44 6.23 2.57
C GLU A 291 22.15 5.28 3.53
N ASN A 292 22.84 4.27 3.00
CA ASN A 292 23.70 3.44 3.84
C ASN A 292 24.83 4.34 4.36
N GLU A 293 24.95 4.47 5.68
CA GLU A 293 26.11 5.10 6.32
C GLU A 293 27.40 4.32 6.04
#